data_AF-A0A0C2I639-F1
#
_entry.id   AF-A0A0C2I639-F1
#
_cell.length_a   1.000
_cell.length_b   1.000
_cell.length_c   1.000
_cell.angle_alpha   90.00
_cell.angle_beta   90.00
_cell.angle_gamma   90.00
#
_symmetry.space_group_name_H-M   'P 1'
#
loop_
_entity.id
_entity.type
_entity.pdbx_description
1 polymer ?
#
loop_
_entity_poly.entity_id
_entity_poly.type
_entity_poly.pdbx_seq_one_letter_code
_entity_poly.pdbx_strand_id
1 'polypeptide(L)'
;MDPELFLKYLLFNICPSVLERIDVETPISSILDSKEFYCGYNIRYLFVLVYNALVERHFVGVYENPEYQWERRQAIHLLALGSLTLKDIREDVLIYRKLTAIGGDLMNMKADPAIKDVSYLSTIGNEKFRSLKPEYFSIINVFFFLYCYYDRPNKDQEFLQLYQNKQCKFEILDIPELRHHFKGINNFLFSKACSDLLVSVLVEWHQDSVPKFARVVNNLIITCMSLCLMLKVSLTHNIKPAIQKTIDLIFGVREDLGDLNIMLFLVSMKGKVNHAVLSSVVDYLMELSQIQPDVFSGLSENPSDMKMITKKCQELALKNFQSNLQEHPEFDFHNNQKSI
;
A
#
# COMPACT_ATOMS: atom_id res chain seq x y z
N MET A 1 10.36 5.80 -17.85
CA MET A 1 10.50 4.42 -17.35
C MET A 1 9.36 3.62 -17.91
N ASP A 2 9.65 2.49 -18.56
CA ASP A 2 8.64 1.53 -19.00
C ASP A 2 8.12 0.77 -17.77
N PRO A 3 6.82 0.87 -17.43
CA PRO A 3 6.25 0.21 -16.25
C PRO A 3 6.33 -1.31 -16.28
N GLU A 4 6.22 -1.90 -17.47
CA GLU A 4 6.18 -3.34 -17.64
C GLU A 4 7.59 -3.93 -17.52
N LEU A 5 8.57 -3.30 -18.19
CA LEU A 5 9.97 -3.69 -18.05
C LEU A 5 10.46 -3.56 -16.60
N PHE A 6 10.01 -2.52 -15.88
CA PHE A 6 10.33 -2.35 -14.47
C PHE A 6 9.80 -3.51 -13.60
N LEU A 7 8.53 -3.91 -13.78
CA LEU A 7 7.98 -5.05 -13.03
C LEU A 7 8.66 -6.37 -13.40
N LYS A 8 8.92 -6.61 -14.69
CA LYS A 8 9.67 -7.79 -15.14
C LYS A 8 11.03 -7.85 -14.48
N TYR A 9 11.76 -6.73 -14.46
CA TYR A 9 13.06 -6.65 -13.79
C TYR A 9 12.98 -7.05 -12.31
N LEU A 10 12.03 -6.49 -11.55
CA LEU A 10 11.85 -6.86 -10.14
C LEU A 10 11.49 -8.34 -9.98
N LEU A 11 10.52 -8.82 -10.77
CA LEU A 11 10.02 -10.18 -10.72
C LEU A 11 11.12 -11.21 -11.03
N PHE A 12 11.94 -10.95 -12.05
CA PHE A 12 13.05 -11.82 -12.43
C PHE A 12 14.16 -11.86 -11.38
N ASN A 13 14.35 -10.78 -10.60
CA ASN A 13 15.28 -10.80 -9.48
C ASN A 13 14.71 -11.57 -8.26
N ILE A 14 13.40 -11.54 -8.05
CA ILE A 14 12.73 -12.29 -6.96
C ILE A 14 12.66 -13.78 -7.30
N CYS A 15 12.32 -14.11 -8.55
CA CYS A 15 12.12 -15.47 -9.01
C CYS A 15 12.92 -15.72 -10.31
N PRO A 16 14.25 -15.93 -10.21
CA PRO A 16 15.11 -16.13 -11.39
C PRO A 16 14.70 -17.31 -12.27
N SER A 17 14.03 -18.33 -11.72
CA SER A 17 13.54 -19.48 -12.49
C SER A 17 12.53 -19.12 -13.57
N VAL A 18 11.88 -17.96 -13.48
CA VAL A 18 10.98 -17.46 -14.52
C VAL A 18 11.75 -17.07 -15.79
N LEU A 19 12.96 -16.53 -15.66
CA LEU A 19 13.81 -16.13 -16.79
C LEU A 19 14.14 -17.29 -17.72
N GLU A 20 14.22 -18.51 -17.19
CA GLU A 20 14.55 -19.70 -17.98
C GLU A 20 13.39 -20.18 -18.85
N ARG A 21 12.17 -19.70 -18.57
CA ARG A 21 10.92 -20.25 -19.13
C ARG A 21 10.11 -19.26 -19.94
N ILE A 22 10.35 -17.96 -19.74
CA ILE A 22 9.51 -16.90 -20.27
C ILE A 22 10.36 -15.90 -21.04
N ASP A 23 9.93 -15.56 -22.26
CA ASP A 23 10.53 -14.50 -23.05
C ASP A 23 10.22 -13.12 -22.44
N VAL A 24 11.17 -12.18 -22.54
CA VAL A 24 11.04 -10.80 -22.08
C VAL A 24 9.84 -10.09 -22.74
N GLU A 25 9.45 -10.49 -23.95
CA GLU A 25 8.28 -9.96 -24.64
C GLU A 25 6.94 -10.40 -24.03
N THR A 26 6.93 -11.44 -23.20
CA THR A 26 5.70 -11.98 -22.58
C THR A 26 5.04 -10.94 -21.68
N PRO A 27 3.73 -10.64 -21.86
CA PRO A 27 3.03 -9.66 -21.03
C PRO A 27 3.08 -9.99 -19.54
N ILE A 28 3.25 -8.99 -18.68
CA ILE A 28 3.33 -9.20 -17.21
C ILE A 28 2.12 -9.97 -16.66
N SER A 29 0.91 -9.72 -17.17
CA SER A 29 -0.30 -10.43 -16.77
C SER A 29 -0.17 -11.93 -16.96
N SER A 30 0.37 -12.38 -18.10
CA SER A 30 0.59 -13.80 -18.40
C SER A 30 1.67 -14.42 -17.52
N ILE A 31 2.67 -13.64 -17.10
CA ILE A 31 3.71 -14.08 -16.16
C ILE A 31 3.10 -14.34 -14.78
N LEU A 32 2.23 -13.43 -14.31
CA LEU A 32 1.60 -13.51 -13.00
C LEU A 32 0.66 -14.72 -12.86
N ASP A 33 0.10 -15.20 -13.97
CA ASP A 33 -0.75 -16.41 -14.02
C ASP A 33 0.03 -17.74 -13.94
N SER A 34 1.37 -17.68 -13.93
CA SER A 34 2.22 -18.87 -13.89
C SER A 34 2.21 -19.58 -12.52
N LYS A 35 2.52 -20.88 -12.52
CA LYS A 35 2.44 -21.75 -11.34
C LYS A 35 3.42 -21.35 -10.24
N GLU A 36 4.50 -20.69 -10.62
CA GLU A 36 5.55 -20.13 -9.78
C GLU A 36 5.00 -19.10 -8.77
N PHE A 37 3.83 -18.53 -9.05
CA PHE A 37 3.16 -17.55 -8.18
C PHE A 37 1.97 -18.10 -7.40
N TYR A 38 1.61 -19.38 -7.56
CA TYR A 38 0.41 -19.97 -6.93
C TYR A 38 0.41 -19.98 -5.40
N CYS A 39 1.57 -19.87 -4.74
CA CYS A 39 1.61 -19.76 -3.28
C CYS A 39 1.58 -18.30 -2.78
N GLY A 40 1.49 -17.32 -3.67
CA GLY A 40 1.39 -15.90 -3.36
C GLY A 40 2.64 -15.26 -2.72
N TYR A 41 3.63 -16.03 -2.28
CA TYR A 41 4.81 -15.51 -1.57
C TYR A 41 5.70 -14.60 -2.43
N ASN A 42 6.02 -15.01 -3.65
CA ASN A 42 6.81 -14.18 -4.57
C ASN A 42 6.08 -12.88 -4.93
N ILE A 43 4.76 -12.98 -5.11
CA ILE A 43 3.88 -11.82 -5.32
C ILE A 43 3.90 -10.89 -4.11
N ARG A 44 3.89 -11.43 -2.89
CA ARG A 44 4.02 -10.66 -1.66
C ARG A 44 5.32 -9.85 -1.63
N TYR A 45 6.45 -10.49 -1.93
CA TYR A 45 7.75 -9.82 -1.99
C TYR A 45 7.77 -8.71 -3.06
N LEU A 46 7.19 -8.97 -4.24
CA LEU A 46 7.07 -7.98 -5.30
C LEU A 46 6.24 -6.78 -4.84
N PHE A 47 5.06 -7.02 -4.25
CA PHE A 47 4.23 -5.97 -3.68
C PHE A 47 4.93 -5.16 -2.61
N VAL A 48 5.69 -5.84 -1.75
CA VAL A 48 6.49 -5.20 -0.72
C VAL A 48 7.48 -4.22 -1.34
N LEU A 49 8.27 -4.66 -2.33
CA LEU A 49 9.25 -3.78 -2.99
C LEU A 49 8.57 -2.61 -3.71
N VAL A 50 7.49 -2.88 -4.45
CA VAL A 50 6.74 -1.88 -5.21
C VAL A 50 6.12 -0.84 -4.28
N TYR A 51 5.39 -1.27 -3.25
CA TYR A 51 4.72 -0.36 -2.32
C TYR A 51 5.73 0.47 -1.53
N ASN A 52 6.83 -0.14 -1.07
CA ASN A 52 7.90 0.59 -0.41
C ASN A 52 8.47 1.69 -1.31
N ALA A 53 8.80 1.37 -2.57
CA ALA A 53 9.32 2.35 -3.52
C ALA A 53 8.31 3.48 -3.79
N LEU A 54 7.02 3.14 -3.88
CA LEU A 54 5.94 4.10 -4.09
C LEU A 54 5.74 5.05 -2.90
N VAL A 55 5.96 4.59 -1.67
CA VAL A 55 5.73 5.36 -0.45
C VAL A 55 6.98 6.12 -0.02
N GLU A 56 8.14 5.47 0.06
CA GLU A 56 9.40 6.05 0.55
C GLU A 56 9.87 7.28 -0.24
N ARG A 57 9.61 7.33 -1.55
CA ARG A 57 9.94 8.48 -2.41
C ARG A 57 9.34 9.80 -1.91
N HIS A 58 8.18 9.76 -1.27
CA HIS A 58 7.52 10.94 -0.74
C HIS A 58 8.22 11.47 0.53
N PHE A 59 8.94 10.61 1.25
CA PHE A 59 9.70 11.00 2.44
C PHE A 59 11.07 11.57 2.06
N VAL A 60 11.78 10.92 1.14
CA VAL A 60 13.09 11.39 0.66
C VAL A 60 12.97 12.76 -0.04
N GLY A 61 11.82 13.03 -0.65
CA GLY A 61 11.56 14.25 -1.40
C GLY A 61 11.29 15.51 -0.57
N VAL A 62 10.86 15.38 0.69
CA VAL A 62 10.20 16.51 1.39
C VAL A 62 10.88 16.94 2.67
N TYR A 63 11.54 16.02 3.36
CA TYR A 63 12.15 16.35 4.63
C TYR A 63 13.59 16.83 4.43
N GLU A 64 13.98 17.87 5.18
CA GLU A 64 15.35 18.37 5.23
C GLU A 64 16.32 17.31 5.74
N ASN A 65 15.86 16.47 6.67
CA ASN A 65 16.60 15.32 7.18
C ASN A 65 15.78 14.02 7.00
N PRO A 66 15.84 13.39 5.80
CA PRO A 66 15.13 12.15 5.51
C PRO A 66 15.54 10.99 6.42
N GLU A 67 16.81 10.94 6.83
CA GLU A 67 17.36 9.88 7.67
C GLU A 67 16.72 9.90 9.06
N TYR A 68 16.62 11.07 9.69
CA TYR A 68 15.95 11.24 10.97
C TYR A 68 14.47 10.84 10.89
N GLN A 69 13.75 11.24 9.82
CA GLN A 69 12.34 10.90 9.66
C GLN A 69 12.13 9.40 9.43
N TRP A 70 13.04 8.77 8.68
CA TRP A 70 13.05 7.34 8.51
C TRP A 70 13.28 6.63 9.86
N GLU A 71 14.30 7.02 10.64
CA GLU A 71 14.57 6.47 11.98
C GLU A 71 13.39 6.65 12.93
N ARG A 72 12.77 7.82 12.91
CA ARG A 72 11.61 8.15 13.72
C ARG A 72 10.43 7.21 13.44
N ARG A 73 10.13 6.93 12.17
CA ARG A 73 9.06 5.97 11.80
C ARG A 73 9.40 4.55 12.20
N GLN A 74 10.64 4.10 11.98
CA GLN A 74 11.08 2.77 12.42
C GLN A 74 10.92 2.63 13.94
N ALA A 75 11.30 3.64 14.71
CA ALA A 75 11.11 3.66 16.16
C ALA A 75 9.62 3.61 16.55
N ILE A 76 8.76 4.38 15.87
CA ILE A 76 7.30 4.32 16.08
C ILE A 76 6.78 2.90 15.90
N HIS A 77 7.14 2.24 14.79
CA HIS A 77 6.62 0.90 14.49
C HIS A 77 7.17 -0.18 15.43
N LEU A 78 8.44 -0.10 15.84
CA LEU A 78 9.00 -1.02 16.81
C LEU A 78 8.37 -0.88 18.19
N LEU A 79 8.18 0.37 18.65
CA LEU A 79 7.61 0.67 19.95
C LEU A 79 6.08 0.48 20.01
N ALA A 80 5.40 0.43 18.86
CA ALA A 80 3.98 0.11 18.78
C ALA A 80 3.66 -1.29 19.31
N LEU A 81 4.61 -2.21 19.20
CA LEU A 81 4.44 -3.61 19.62
C LEU A 81 4.69 -3.82 21.11
N GLY A 82 5.27 -2.84 21.79
CA GLY A 82 5.53 -2.96 23.21
C GLY A 82 6.67 -2.09 23.69
N SER A 83 6.98 -2.25 24.97
CA SER A 83 8.04 -1.49 25.61
C SER A 83 9.39 -2.18 25.36
N LEU A 84 10.36 -1.43 24.81
CA LEU A 84 11.66 -1.96 24.42
C LEU A 84 12.79 -1.20 25.10
N THR A 85 13.92 -1.85 25.36
CA THR A 85 15.12 -1.12 25.80
C THR A 85 15.72 -0.36 24.61
N LEU A 86 16.53 0.67 24.89
CA LEU A 86 17.24 1.39 23.82
C LEU A 86 18.17 0.46 23.01
N LYS A 87 18.70 -0.58 23.66
CA LYS A 87 19.55 -1.59 23.02
C LYS A 87 18.74 -2.39 22.00
N ASP A 88 17.59 -2.92 22.40
CA ASP A 88 16.72 -3.73 21.52
C ASP A 88 16.26 -2.93 20.30
N ILE A 89 15.88 -1.66 20.51
CA ILE A 89 15.46 -0.78 19.41
C ILE A 89 16.60 -0.60 18.40
N ARG A 90 17.84 -0.38 18.88
CA ARG A 90 18.99 -0.22 17.99
C ARG A 90 19.32 -1.49 17.22
N GLU A 91 19.30 -2.65 17.87
CA GLU A 91 19.54 -3.93 17.21
C GLU A 91 18.50 -4.21 16.12
N ASP A 92 17.24 -3.91 16.39
CA ASP A 92 16.13 -4.10 15.44
C ASP A 92 16.20 -3.12 14.25
N VAL A 93 16.50 -1.84 14.49
CA VAL A 93 16.68 -0.84 13.42
C VAL A 93 17.86 -1.20 12.52
N LEU A 94 18.95 -1.72 13.09
CA LEU A 94 20.17 -2.08 12.36
C LEU A 94 19.98 -3.28 11.42
N ILE A 95 19.16 -4.26 11.80
CA ILE A 95 18.85 -5.40 10.92
C ILE A 95 18.20 -4.92 9.63
N TYR A 96 17.26 -3.98 9.72
CA TYR A 96 16.59 -3.40 8.55
C TYR A 96 17.57 -2.62 7.64
N ARG A 97 18.58 -1.95 8.22
CA ARG A 97 19.64 -1.24 7.46
C ARG A 97 20.63 -2.15 6.76
N LYS A 98 20.88 -3.36 7.27
CA LYS A 98 21.84 -4.29 6.64
C LYS A 98 21.37 -4.77 5.27
N LEU A 99 20.07 -4.74 4.99
CA LEU A 99 19.52 -5.04 3.66
C LEU A 99 19.78 -3.90 2.64
N THR A 100 20.12 -2.70 3.10
CA THR A 100 20.44 -1.54 2.24
C THR A 100 21.93 -1.19 2.18
N ALA A 101 22.75 -1.66 3.12
CA ALA A 101 24.15 -1.28 3.25
C ALA A 101 25.10 -2.30 2.59
N ILE A 102 25.20 -2.27 1.25
CA ILE A 102 26.42 -2.72 0.57
C ILE A 102 27.42 -1.56 0.64
N GLY A 103 28.14 -1.48 1.77
CA GLY A 103 29.31 -0.60 1.93
C GLY A 103 29.03 0.75 2.60
N GLY A 104 29.38 0.86 3.88
CA GLY A 104 29.51 2.16 4.56
C GLY A 104 29.28 2.08 6.06
N ASP A 105 30.13 2.81 6.80
CA ASP A 105 30.19 2.92 8.26
C ASP A 105 28.99 3.70 8.85
N LEU A 106 27.76 3.25 8.54
CA LEU A 106 26.49 3.88 8.92
C LEU A 106 26.10 3.64 10.39
N MET A 107 27.02 3.12 11.20
CA MET A 107 26.81 2.74 12.60
C MET A 107 26.83 3.94 13.57
N ASN A 108 27.25 5.12 13.13
CA ASN A 108 27.39 6.31 13.99
C ASN A 108 26.19 7.29 13.96
N MET A 109 25.03 6.87 13.46
CA MET A 109 23.87 7.76 13.41
C MET A 109 23.20 7.94 14.78
N LYS A 110 22.84 9.19 15.06
CA LYS A 110 22.15 9.64 16.27
C LYS A 110 20.67 9.20 16.22
N ALA A 111 20.37 7.92 16.32
CA ALA A 111 18.98 7.44 16.43
C ALA A 111 18.31 7.87 17.74
N ASP A 112 19.10 8.24 18.75
CA ASP A 112 18.63 8.54 20.10
C ASP A 112 17.63 9.71 20.20
N PRO A 113 17.83 10.86 19.52
CA PRO A 113 16.84 11.93 19.49
C PRO A 113 15.52 11.43 18.89
N ALA A 114 15.54 10.79 17.71
CA ALA A 114 14.32 10.30 17.06
C ALA A 114 13.54 9.33 17.95
N ILE A 115 14.24 8.39 18.60
CA ILE A 115 13.65 7.45 19.56
C ILE A 115 13.08 8.18 20.78
N LYS A 116 13.82 9.15 21.34
CA LYS A 116 13.35 9.95 22.50
C LYS A 116 12.12 10.78 22.16
N ASP A 117 12.05 11.32 20.95
CA ASP A 117 10.97 12.20 20.52
C ASP A 117 9.63 11.45 20.43
N VAL A 118 9.69 10.16 20.08
CA VAL A 118 8.49 9.31 19.92
C VAL A 118 8.15 8.43 21.13
N SER A 119 9.01 8.42 22.16
CA SER A 119 8.82 7.53 23.32
C SER A 119 8.73 8.27 24.65
N TYR A 120 8.07 7.66 25.62
CA TYR A 120 8.28 7.98 27.03
C TYR A 120 9.14 6.91 27.70
N LEU A 121 9.85 7.31 28.75
CA LEU A 121 10.74 6.43 29.52
C LEU A 121 9.98 5.87 30.72
N SER A 122 10.00 4.56 30.88
CA SER A 122 9.59 3.87 32.10
C SER A 122 10.78 3.11 32.69
N THR A 123 10.74 2.86 33.99
CA THR A 123 11.79 2.09 34.69
C THR A 123 11.12 0.95 35.44
N ILE A 124 11.58 -0.27 35.18
CA ILE A 124 11.11 -1.49 35.85
C ILE A 124 12.34 -2.14 36.46
N GLY A 125 12.43 -2.13 37.80
CA GLY A 125 13.66 -2.50 38.50
C GLY A 125 14.81 -1.55 38.14
N ASN A 126 15.89 -2.10 37.58
CA ASN A 126 17.06 -1.33 37.13
C ASN A 126 17.10 -1.09 35.61
N GLU A 127 16.10 -1.58 34.88
CA GLU A 127 16.05 -1.49 33.43
C GLU A 127 15.16 -0.34 32.97
N LYS A 128 15.62 0.34 31.91
CA LYS A 128 14.95 1.48 31.31
C LYS A 128 14.28 1.06 30.01
N PHE A 129 12.95 1.10 30.01
CA PHE A 129 12.13 0.78 28.87
C PHE A 129 11.60 2.04 28.22
N ARG A 130 11.41 1.97 26.91
CA ARG A 130 10.77 3.00 26.11
C ARG A 130 9.47 2.44 25.57
N SER A 131 8.43 3.25 25.62
CA SER A 131 7.11 2.91 25.11
C SER A 131 6.64 4.01 24.17
N LEU A 132 5.87 3.67 23.15
CA LEU A 132 5.36 4.63 22.18
C LEU A 132 4.44 5.65 22.87
N LYS A 133 4.60 6.94 22.57
CA LYS A 133 3.63 7.94 23.05
C LYS A 133 2.29 7.77 22.32
N PRO A 134 1.14 7.93 23.00
CA PRO A 134 -0.19 7.67 22.43
C PRO A 134 -0.47 8.39 21.11
N GLU A 135 0.01 9.63 20.95
CA GLU A 135 -0.20 10.45 19.76
C GLU A 135 0.41 9.87 18.46
N TYR A 136 1.31 8.90 18.58
CA TYR A 136 1.96 8.27 17.44
C TYR A 136 1.28 6.99 16.95
N PHE A 137 0.25 6.49 17.65
CA PHE A 137 -0.46 5.28 17.22
C PHE A 137 -1.22 5.45 15.89
N SER A 138 -1.58 6.69 15.53
CA SER A 138 -2.18 7.02 14.23
C SER A 138 -1.19 7.00 13.06
N ILE A 139 0.11 6.97 13.34
CA ILE A 139 1.18 6.99 12.32
C ILE A 139 1.68 5.56 12.02
N ILE A 140 1.15 4.56 12.72
CA ILE A 140 1.55 3.17 12.55
C ILE A 140 1.13 2.68 11.16
N ASN A 141 2.11 2.32 10.34
CA ASN A 141 1.92 1.89 8.98
C ASN A 141 1.88 0.37 8.92
N VAL A 142 0.76 -0.18 8.45
CA VAL A 142 0.55 -1.62 8.21
C VAL A 142 1.72 -2.23 7.43
N PHE A 143 2.26 -1.49 6.46
CA PHE A 143 3.31 -1.94 5.58
C PHE A 143 4.55 -2.45 6.33
N PHE A 144 4.93 -1.78 7.42
CA PHE A 144 6.11 -2.15 8.20
C PHE A 144 6.00 -3.58 8.77
N PHE A 145 4.80 -3.99 9.18
CA PHE A 145 4.57 -5.32 9.77
C PHE A 145 4.45 -6.40 8.70
N LEU A 146 3.89 -6.07 7.53
CA LEU A 146 3.84 -7.00 6.39
C LEU A 146 5.24 -7.37 5.86
N TYR A 147 6.20 -6.46 6.04
CA TYR A 147 7.62 -6.69 5.77
C TYR A 147 8.25 -7.65 6.78
N CYS A 148 8.03 -7.41 8.07
CA CYS A 148 8.70 -8.12 9.18
C CYS A 148 8.12 -9.51 9.52
N TYR A 149 7.01 -9.90 8.87
CA TYR A 149 6.22 -11.10 9.19
C TYR A 149 7.03 -12.42 9.25
N TYR A 150 8.06 -12.59 8.41
CA TYR A 150 8.84 -13.85 8.42
C TYR A 150 9.77 -13.99 9.61
N ASP A 151 10.24 -12.87 10.15
CA ASP A 151 11.30 -12.90 11.15
C ASP A 151 10.71 -13.06 12.56
N ARG A 152 9.44 -12.69 12.77
CA ARG A 152 8.86 -12.54 14.13
C ARG A 152 7.35 -12.85 14.21
N PRO A 153 6.95 -14.13 14.13
CA PRO A 153 5.54 -14.54 14.10
C PRO A 153 4.72 -14.10 15.34
N ASN A 154 5.36 -13.93 16.51
CA ASN A 154 4.66 -13.50 17.73
C ASN A 154 4.20 -12.02 17.66
N LYS A 155 4.89 -11.18 16.88
CA LYS A 155 4.59 -9.75 16.77
C LYS A 155 3.35 -9.47 15.91
N ASP A 156 2.98 -10.41 15.04
CA ASP A 156 1.80 -10.28 14.18
C ASP A 156 0.51 -10.26 14.99
N GLN A 157 0.44 -11.07 16.06
CA GLN A 157 -0.74 -11.13 16.91
C GLN A 157 -0.91 -9.83 17.71
N GLU A 158 0.17 -9.29 18.26
CA GLU A 158 0.17 -8.00 18.97
C GLU A 158 -0.29 -6.88 18.02
N PHE A 159 0.26 -6.83 16.80
CA PHE A 159 -0.15 -5.87 15.80
C PHE A 159 -1.63 -6.00 15.41
N LEU A 160 -2.11 -7.22 15.19
CA LEU A 160 -3.51 -7.48 14.88
C LEU A 160 -4.43 -7.03 16.02
N GLN A 161 -4.02 -7.24 17.28
CA GLN A 161 -4.76 -6.78 18.45
C GLN A 161 -4.91 -5.26 18.49
N LEU A 162 -3.90 -4.49 18.08
CA LEU A 162 -4.00 -3.02 18.00
C LEU A 162 -5.17 -2.60 17.09
N TYR A 163 -5.33 -3.26 15.94
CA TYR A 163 -6.42 -2.98 15.00
C TYR A 163 -7.77 -3.51 15.50
N GLN A 164 -7.80 -4.71 16.09
CA GLN A 164 -9.03 -5.28 16.68
C GLN A 164 -9.58 -4.39 17.80
N ASN A 165 -8.69 -3.85 18.63
CA ASN A 165 -9.02 -2.95 19.74
C ASN A 165 -9.23 -1.50 19.30
N LYS A 166 -9.14 -1.20 17.99
CA LYS A 166 -9.27 0.15 17.42
C LYS A 166 -8.26 1.17 18.01
N GLN A 167 -7.11 0.69 18.47
CA GLN A 167 -6.01 1.54 18.93
C GLN A 167 -5.24 2.12 17.73
N CYS A 168 -5.32 1.46 16.58
CA CYS A 168 -4.80 1.93 15.31
C CYS A 168 -5.91 1.97 14.25
N LYS A 169 -5.74 2.88 13.30
CA LYS A 169 -6.49 2.93 12.04
C LYS A 169 -5.49 3.07 10.91
N PHE A 170 -5.72 2.36 9.82
CA PHE A 170 -4.96 2.56 8.59
C PHE A 170 -5.33 3.90 7.96
N GLU A 171 -4.33 4.75 7.80
CA GLU A 171 -4.43 5.98 7.02
C GLU A 171 -3.11 6.18 6.27
N ILE A 172 -3.20 6.60 5.02
CA ILE A 172 -2.02 7.02 4.27
C ILE A 172 -1.70 8.44 4.71
N LEU A 173 -0.45 8.71 5.08
CA LEU A 173 0.03 10.06 5.40
C LEU A 173 -0.12 11.00 4.20
N ASP A 174 -0.05 12.30 4.45
CA ASP A 174 -0.14 13.27 3.36
C ASP A 174 0.95 13.04 2.32
N ILE A 175 0.54 13.13 1.06
CA ILE A 175 1.36 12.79 -0.09
C ILE A 175 1.82 14.09 -0.74
N PRO A 176 3.00 14.59 -0.38
CA PRO A 176 3.52 15.79 -1.01
C PRO A 176 3.75 15.59 -2.51
N GLU A 177 3.85 16.68 -3.26
CA GLU A 177 4.20 16.61 -4.67
C GLU A 177 5.59 15.98 -4.84
N LEU A 178 5.73 15.13 -5.86
CA LEU A 178 6.99 14.49 -6.17
C LEU A 178 7.98 15.48 -6.78
N ARG A 179 9.24 15.38 -6.34
CA ARG A 179 10.35 16.03 -7.06
C ARG A 179 10.37 15.57 -8.51
N HIS A 180 10.85 16.45 -9.39
CA HIS A 180 10.93 16.21 -10.84
C HIS A 180 11.49 14.82 -11.21
N HIS A 181 12.58 14.39 -10.57
CA HIS A 181 13.24 13.10 -10.82
C HIS A 181 12.38 11.87 -10.48
N PHE A 182 11.35 12.00 -9.64
CA PHE A 182 10.46 10.91 -9.23
C PHE A 182 9.11 10.93 -9.94
N LYS A 183 8.83 11.91 -10.81
CA LYS A 183 7.55 12.01 -11.53
C LYS A 183 7.26 10.77 -12.37
N GLY A 184 8.29 10.13 -12.94
CA GLY A 184 8.16 8.90 -13.71
C GLY A 184 7.54 7.71 -12.96
N ILE A 185 7.58 7.72 -11.62
CA ILE A 185 6.95 6.67 -10.82
C ILE A 185 5.42 6.82 -10.78
N ASN A 186 4.86 8.03 -10.97
CA ASN A 186 3.41 8.17 -11.16
C ASN A 186 2.95 7.51 -12.47
N ASN A 187 3.79 7.54 -13.52
CA ASN A 187 3.50 6.81 -14.74
C ASN A 187 3.41 5.30 -14.48
N PHE A 188 4.26 4.76 -13.59
CA PHE A 188 4.17 3.38 -13.14
C PHE A 188 2.89 3.13 -12.32
N LEU A 189 2.62 3.96 -11.30
CA LEU A 189 1.46 3.81 -10.41
C LEU A 189 0.13 3.77 -11.18
N PHE A 190 -0.01 4.57 -12.23
CA PHE A 190 -1.21 4.65 -13.08
C PHE A 190 -1.03 3.92 -14.44
N SER A 191 -0.11 2.95 -14.48
CA SER A 191 0.11 2.11 -15.66
C SER A 191 -0.80 0.89 -15.67
N LYS A 192 -1.02 0.33 -16.87
CA LYS A 192 -1.67 -0.97 -17.03
C LYS A 192 -0.92 -2.07 -16.29
N ALA A 193 0.41 -2.07 -16.31
CA ALA A 193 1.22 -3.10 -15.66
C ALA A 193 1.00 -3.14 -14.13
N CYS A 194 0.92 -1.97 -13.47
CA CYS A 194 0.59 -1.92 -12.05
C CYS A 194 -0.86 -2.35 -11.78
N SER A 195 -1.81 -1.94 -12.64
CA SER A 195 -3.21 -2.36 -12.52
C SER A 195 -3.39 -3.86 -12.70
N ASP A 196 -2.72 -4.47 -13.67
CA ASP A 196 -2.74 -5.91 -13.93
C ASP A 196 -2.21 -6.69 -12.70
N LEU A 197 -1.13 -6.21 -12.07
CA LEU A 197 -0.61 -6.79 -10.83
C LEU A 197 -1.62 -6.72 -9.67
N LEU A 198 -2.32 -5.60 -9.50
CA LEU A 198 -3.32 -5.45 -8.45
C LEU A 198 -4.54 -6.34 -8.72
N VAL A 199 -5.02 -6.33 -9.96
CA VAL A 199 -6.18 -7.12 -10.39
C VAL A 199 -5.91 -8.61 -10.28
N SER A 200 -4.70 -9.09 -10.60
CA SER A 200 -4.39 -10.52 -10.55
C SER A 200 -4.65 -11.10 -9.16
N VAL A 201 -4.31 -10.35 -8.10
CA VAL A 201 -4.63 -10.75 -6.71
C VAL A 201 -6.13 -10.79 -6.48
N LEU A 202 -6.88 -9.78 -6.93
CA LEU A 202 -8.32 -9.72 -6.70
C LEU A 202 -9.05 -10.86 -7.41
N VAL A 203 -8.63 -11.17 -8.64
CA VAL A 203 -9.17 -12.29 -9.42
C VAL A 203 -8.83 -13.63 -8.75
N GLU A 204 -7.61 -13.81 -8.25
CA GLU A 204 -7.21 -14.99 -7.47
C GLU A 204 -8.11 -15.20 -6.23
N TRP A 205 -8.46 -14.11 -5.54
CA TRP A 205 -9.33 -14.14 -4.37
C TRP A 205 -10.81 -14.35 -4.72
N HIS A 206 -11.24 -13.89 -5.89
CA HIS A 206 -12.59 -14.08 -6.40
C HIS A 206 -12.83 -15.51 -6.87
N GLN A 207 -11.84 -16.14 -7.51
CA GLN A 207 -11.99 -17.49 -8.05
C GLN A 207 -11.82 -18.57 -6.96
N ASP A 208 -12.81 -19.46 -6.84
CA ASP A 208 -12.76 -20.64 -5.94
C ASP A 208 -11.79 -21.75 -6.39
N SER A 209 -11.15 -21.58 -7.55
CA SER A 209 -10.17 -22.49 -8.13
C SER A 209 -8.84 -22.52 -7.36
N VAL A 210 -8.53 -21.48 -6.59
CA VAL A 210 -7.29 -21.38 -5.81
C VAL A 210 -7.53 -21.92 -4.41
N PRO A 211 -6.78 -22.96 -3.97
CA PRO A 211 -6.94 -23.51 -2.64
C PRO A 211 -6.82 -22.44 -1.55
N LYS A 212 -7.65 -22.51 -0.50
CA LYS A 212 -7.66 -21.51 0.58
C LYS A 212 -6.29 -21.28 1.23
N PHE A 213 -5.40 -22.27 1.23
CA PHE A 213 -4.05 -22.16 1.78
C PHE A 213 -3.08 -21.37 0.89
N ALA A 214 -3.39 -21.20 -0.40
CA ALA A 214 -2.60 -20.41 -1.35
C ALA A 214 -2.93 -18.91 -1.28
N ARG A 215 -4.11 -18.56 -0.74
CA ARG A 215 -4.57 -17.18 -0.61
C ARG A 215 -3.84 -16.47 0.53
N VAL A 216 -2.82 -15.71 0.18
CA VAL A 216 -2.06 -14.89 1.13
C VAL A 216 -2.83 -13.59 1.43
N VAL A 217 -3.46 -13.49 2.61
CA VAL A 217 -4.23 -12.30 3.05
C VAL A 217 -3.40 -11.02 2.92
N ASN A 218 -2.09 -11.09 3.15
CA ASN A 218 -1.19 -9.96 3.02
C ASN A 218 -1.17 -9.38 1.59
N ASN A 219 -1.29 -10.21 0.55
CA ASN A 219 -1.36 -9.72 -0.83
C ASN A 219 -2.63 -8.90 -1.06
N LEU A 220 -3.76 -9.37 -0.52
CA LEU A 220 -5.02 -8.63 -0.57
C LEU A 220 -4.90 -7.31 0.20
N ILE A 221 -4.31 -7.32 1.40
CA ILE A 221 -4.07 -6.10 2.19
C ILE A 221 -3.21 -5.10 1.40
N ILE A 222 -2.06 -5.52 0.85
CA ILE A 222 -1.18 -4.60 0.09
C ILE A 222 -1.86 -4.10 -1.18
N THR A 223 -2.67 -4.94 -1.83
CA THR A 223 -3.49 -4.54 -2.97
C THR A 223 -4.45 -3.42 -2.57
N CYS A 224 -5.21 -3.58 -1.49
CA CYS A 224 -6.08 -2.52 -0.96
C CYS A 224 -5.30 -1.26 -0.60
N MET A 225 -4.15 -1.39 0.07
CA MET A 225 -3.29 -0.25 0.41
C MET A 225 -2.79 0.50 -0.82
N SER A 226 -2.48 -0.23 -1.90
CA SER A 226 -2.05 0.34 -3.17
C SER A 226 -3.18 1.07 -3.89
N LEU A 227 -4.41 0.54 -3.84
CA LEU A 227 -5.60 1.24 -4.36
C LEU A 227 -5.89 2.52 -3.57
N CYS A 228 -5.78 2.49 -2.23
CA CYS A 228 -5.85 3.69 -1.39
C CYS A 228 -4.79 4.72 -1.81
N LEU A 229 -3.56 4.26 -2.09
CA LEU A 229 -2.48 5.13 -2.54
C LEU A 229 -2.77 5.75 -3.90
N MET A 230 -3.21 4.95 -4.88
CA MET A 230 -3.60 5.44 -6.22
C MET A 230 -4.68 6.53 -6.11
N LEU A 231 -5.74 6.25 -5.35
CA LEU A 231 -6.84 7.19 -5.16
C LEU A 231 -6.36 8.46 -4.44
N LYS A 232 -5.66 8.33 -3.32
CA LYS A 232 -5.13 9.50 -2.59
C LYS A 232 -4.20 10.35 -3.46
N VAL A 233 -3.23 9.75 -4.17
CA VAL A 233 -2.33 10.48 -5.09
C VAL A 233 -3.13 11.20 -6.16
N SER A 234 -4.11 10.51 -6.77
CA SER A 234 -4.90 11.10 -7.85
C SER A 234 -5.69 12.33 -7.39
N LEU A 235 -6.23 12.30 -6.17
CA LEU A 235 -7.00 13.39 -5.57
C LEU A 235 -6.09 14.53 -5.08
N THR A 236 -5.02 14.21 -4.36
CA THR A 236 -4.12 15.22 -3.78
C THR A 236 -3.36 16.01 -4.84
N HIS A 237 -2.94 15.36 -5.93
CA HIS A 237 -2.17 16.03 -7.00
C HIS A 237 -3.05 16.51 -8.17
N ASN A 238 -4.37 16.31 -8.09
CA ASN A 238 -5.35 16.68 -9.12
C ASN A 238 -4.96 16.29 -10.56
N ILE A 239 -4.41 15.07 -10.73
CA ILE A 239 -3.94 14.60 -12.04
C ILE A 239 -5.14 14.00 -12.77
N LYS A 240 -5.88 14.80 -13.57
CA LYS A 240 -7.14 14.37 -14.21
C LYS A 240 -7.08 12.99 -14.91
N PRO A 241 -6.07 12.68 -15.75
CA PRO A 241 -5.98 11.35 -16.36
C PRO A 241 -5.77 10.22 -15.36
N ALA A 242 -5.08 10.49 -14.25
CA ALA A 242 -4.87 9.52 -13.17
C ALA A 242 -6.13 9.31 -12.34
N ILE A 243 -6.91 10.37 -12.09
CA ILE A 243 -8.23 10.26 -11.44
C ILE A 243 -9.13 9.36 -12.27
N GLN A 244 -9.28 9.63 -13.56
CA GLN A 244 -10.13 8.82 -14.44
C GLN A 244 -9.69 7.35 -14.44
N LYS A 245 -8.40 7.07 -14.66
CA LYS A 245 -7.86 5.71 -14.61
C LYS A 245 -8.11 5.00 -13.28
N THR A 246 -8.00 5.73 -12.18
CA THR A 246 -8.23 5.17 -10.84
C THR A 246 -9.71 4.89 -10.62
N ILE A 247 -10.59 5.76 -11.11
CA ILE A 247 -12.04 5.54 -11.07
C ILE A 247 -12.41 4.31 -11.90
N ASP A 248 -11.91 4.21 -13.13
CA ASP A 248 -12.18 3.09 -14.03
C ASP A 248 -11.68 1.77 -13.43
N LEU A 249 -10.52 1.78 -12.78
CA LEU A 249 -9.99 0.61 -12.09
C LEU A 249 -10.87 0.19 -10.89
N ILE A 250 -11.14 1.11 -9.96
CA ILE A 250 -11.77 0.79 -8.67
C ILE A 250 -13.27 0.57 -8.79
N PHE A 251 -13.94 1.41 -9.60
CA PHE A 251 -15.40 1.48 -9.68
C PHE A 251 -15.96 0.96 -11.01
N GLY A 252 -15.12 0.72 -12.00
CA GLY A 252 -15.53 0.09 -13.26
C GLY A 252 -16.01 -1.35 -13.04
N VAL A 253 -17.04 -1.73 -13.81
CA VAL A 253 -17.56 -3.11 -13.84
C VAL A 253 -16.54 -4.02 -14.49
N ARG A 254 -16.26 -5.18 -13.88
CA ARG A 254 -15.30 -6.14 -14.42
C ARG A 254 -15.89 -7.54 -14.55
N GLU A 255 -15.74 -8.13 -15.73
CA GLU A 255 -16.19 -9.50 -16.01
C GLU A 255 -15.38 -10.55 -15.22
N ASP A 256 -14.07 -10.31 -15.03
CA ASP A 256 -13.17 -11.19 -14.27
C ASP A 256 -13.47 -11.25 -12.76
N LEU A 257 -14.28 -10.30 -12.27
CA LEU A 257 -14.85 -10.27 -10.92
C LEU A 257 -16.37 -10.53 -10.90
N GLY A 258 -16.92 -11.17 -11.94
CA GLY A 258 -18.34 -11.55 -11.97
C GLY A 258 -19.31 -10.36 -12.14
N ASP A 259 -18.93 -9.38 -12.96
CA ASP A 259 -19.62 -8.10 -13.17
C ASP A 259 -19.71 -7.22 -11.91
N LEU A 260 -18.75 -7.40 -10.98
CA LEU A 260 -18.57 -6.54 -9.84
C LEU A 260 -17.49 -5.48 -10.11
N ASN A 261 -17.53 -4.38 -9.37
CA ASN A 261 -16.38 -3.48 -9.28
C ASN A 261 -15.49 -3.85 -8.08
N ILE A 262 -14.25 -3.37 -8.10
CA ILE A 262 -13.26 -3.69 -7.06
C ILE A 262 -13.74 -3.22 -5.69
N MET A 263 -14.34 -2.03 -5.59
CA MET A 263 -14.86 -1.53 -4.31
C MET A 263 -15.86 -2.50 -3.69
N LEU A 264 -16.87 -2.94 -4.45
CA LEU A 264 -17.90 -3.85 -3.95
C LEU A 264 -17.33 -5.22 -3.59
N PHE A 265 -16.42 -5.74 -4.42
CA PHE A 265 -15.69 -6.96 -4.13
C PHE A 265 -14.95 -6.87 -2.79
N LEU A 266 -14.18 -5.80 -2.58
CA LEU A 266 -13.40 -5.60 -1.35
C LEU A 266 -14.29 -5.46 -0.10
N VAL A 267 -15.43 -4.78 -0.21
CA VAL A 267 -16.40 -4.68 0.90
C VAL A 267 -17.01 -6.05 1.22
N SER A 268 -17.30 -6.89 0.23
CA SER A 268 -17.72 -8.28 0.46
C SER A 268 -16.62 -9.10 1.15
N MET A 269 -15.37 -8.96 0.67
CA MET A 269 -14.21 -9.66 1.22
C MET A 269 -13.89 -9.24 2.67
N LYS A 270 -14.10 -7.97 3.01
CA LYS A 270 -13.99 -7.47 4.39
C LYS A 270 -14.82 -8.32 5.37
N GLY A 271 -16.07 -8.61 5.02
CA GLY A 271 -16.96 -9.44 5.85
C GLY A 271 -16.56 -10.92 5.89
N LYS A 272 -16.10 -11.47 4.75
CA LYS A 272 -15.75 -12.89 4.61
C LYS A 272 -14.44 -13.27 5.29
N VAL A 273 -13.41 -12.43 5.20
CA VAL A 273 -12.06 -12.74 5.72
C VAL A 273 -11.96 -12.44 7.22
N ASN A 274 -12.76 -11.51 7.73
CA ASN A 274 -12.78 -11.11 9.15
C ASN A 274 -11.36 -10.79 9.69
N HIS A 275 -10.60 -9.97 8.96
CA HIS A 275 -9.25 -9.57 9.33
C HIS A 275 -9.20 -8.07 9.63
N ALA A 276 -8.87 -7.70 10.88
CA ALA A 276 -9.02 -6.32 11.36
C ALA A 276 -8.22 -5.28 10.55
N VAL A 277 -7.01 -5.64 10.12
CA VAL A 277 -6.19 -4.77 9.25
C VAL A 277 -6.85 -4.56 7.88
N LEU A 278 -7.32 -5.64 7.24
CA LEU A 278 -8.01 -5.55 5.95
C LEU A 278 -9.26 -4.68 6.08
N SER A 279 -10.04 -4.90 7.13
CA SER A 279 -11.21 -4.08 7.45
C SER A 279 -10.86 -2.60 7.53
N SER A 280 -9.80 -2.25 8.26
CA SER A 280 -9.38 -0.85 8.38
C SER A 280 -8.89 -0.25 7.06
N VAL A 281 -8.20 -1.02 6.20
CA VAL A 281 -7.75 -0.52 4.89
C VAL A 281 -8.93 -0.30 3.95
N VAL A 282 -9.91 -1.21 3.93
CA VAL A 282 -11.12 -1.08 3.13
C VAL A 282 -11.97 0.10 3.60
N ASP A 283 -12.10 0.29 4.92
CA ASP A 283 -12.79 1.45 5.49
C ASP A 283 -12.15 2.77 5.04
N TYR A 284 -10.82 2.85 5.05
CA TYR A 284 -10.12 4.02 4.53
C TYR A 284 -10.31 4.22 3.03
N LEU A 285 -10.36 3.15 2.23
CA LEU A 285 -10.66 3.27 0.79
C LEU A 285 -12.07 3.83 0.57
N MET A 286 -13.04 3.40 1.37
CA MET A 286 -14.41 3.93 1.34
C MET A 286 -14.43 5.41 1.73
N GLU A 287 -13.72 5.81 2.79
CA GLU A 287 -13.57 7.22 3.19
C GLU A 287 -12.98 8.07 2.05
N LEU A 288 -11.90 7.61 1.41
CA LEU A 288 -11.29 8.29 0.25
C LEU A 288 -12.27 8.40 -0.93
N SER A 289 -13.13 7.40 -1.12
CA SER A 289 -14.13 7.39 -2.19
C SER A 289 -15.29 8.36 -1.98
N GLN A 290 -15.47 8.86 -0.74
CA GLN A 290 -16.61 9.66 -0.32
C GLN A 290 -17.97 8.97 -0.58
N ILE A 291 -17.98 7.64 -0.71
CA ILE A 291 -19.20 6.84 -0.82
C ILE A 291 -19.64 6.47 0.60
N GLN A 292 -20.89 6.80 0.93
CA GLN A 292 -21.42 6.54 2.25
C GLN A 292 -21.52 5.02 2.52
N PRO A 293 -21.23 4.55 3.75
CA PRO A 293 -21.27 3.12 4.07
C PRO A 293 -22.65 2.45 3.92
N ASP A 294 -23.73 3.23 4.00
CA ASP A 294 -25.12 2.77 3.83
C ASP A 294 -25.40 2.22 2.42
N VAL A 295 -24.62 2.66 1.41
CA VAL A 295 -24.67 2.08 0.06
C VAL A 295 -24.38 0.59 0.09
N PHE A 296 -23.59 0.13 1.06
CA PHE A 296 -23.16 -1.25 1.21
C PHE A 296 -23.91 -2.01 2.33
N SER A 297 -24.73 -1.35 3.14
CA SER A 297 -25.40 -1.98 4.30
C SER A 297 -26.49 -3.00 3.93
N GLY A 298 -26.79 -3.14 2.64
CA GLY A 298 -27.72 -4.12 2.08
C GLY A 298 -27.08 -5.14 1.15
N LEU A 299 -25.76 -5.37 1.25
CA LEU A 299 -25.06 -6.39 0.47
C LEU A 299 -25.64 -7.78 0.77
N SER A 300 -26.58 -8.21 -0.06
CA SER A 300 -27.05 -9.60 -0.09
C SER A 300 -26.10 -10.46 -0.92
N GLU A 301 -26.13 -11.78 -0.72
CA GLU A 301 -25.43 -12.72 -1.61
C GLU A 301 -26.11 -12.86 -2.98
N ASN A 302 -27.21 -12.13 -3.24
CA ASN A 302 -27.94 -12.18 -4.50
C ASN A 302 -27.14 -11.45 -5.61
N PRO A 303 -26.78 -12.14 -6.71
CA PRO A 303 -26.02 -11.53 -7.80
C PRO A 303 -26.68 -10.30 -8.44
N SER A 304 -28.01 -10.27 -8.53
CA SER A 304 -28.76 -9.16 -9.12
C SER A 304 -28.64 -7.88 -8.28
N ASP A 305 -28.73 -8.03 -6.95
CA ASP A 305 -28.57 -6.91 -6.01
C ASP A 305 -27.14 -6.38 -6.08
N MET A 306 -26.15 -7.27 -6.13
CA MET A 306 -24.75 -6.88 -6.27
C MET A 306 -24.49 -6.10 -7.57
N LYS A 307 -25.05 -6.53 -8.72
CA LYS A 307 -24.91 -5.79 -9.99
C LYS A 307 -25.55 -4.40 -9.93
N MET A 308 -26.71 -4.27 -9.26
CA MET A 308 -27.36 -2.98 -9.05
C MET A 308 -26.48 -2.05 -8.17
N ILE A 309 -25.95 -2.57 -7.06
CA ILE A 309 -25.07 -1.80 -6.16
C ILE A 309 -23.77 -1.42 -6.87
N THR A 310 -23.19 -2.30 -7.70
CA THR A 310 -22.00 -2.01 -8.52
C THR A 310 -22.23 -0.78 -9.40
N LYS A 311 -23.34 -0.72 -10.13
CA LYS A 311 -23.69 0.43 -10.99
C LYS A 311 -23.89 1.71 -10.17
N LYS A 312 -24.65 1.62 -9.07
CA LYS A 312 -24.86 2.75 -8.16
C LYS A 312 -23.54 3.29 -7.59
N CYS A 313 -22.63 2.40 -7.21
CA CYS A 313 -21.31 2.74 -6.71
C CYS A 313 -20.47 3.47 -7.78
N GLN A 314 -20.51 3.00 -9.04
CA GLN A 314 -19.86 3.64 -10.17
C GLN A 314 -20.41 5.05 -10.45
N GLU A 315 -21.74 5.19 -10.47
CA GLU A 315 -22.42 6.49 -10.67
C GLU A 315 -22.07 7.50 -9.56
N LEU A 316 -22.05 7.05 -8.29
CA LEU A 316 -21.67 7.87 -7.15
C LEU A 316 -20.20 8.30 -7.23
N ALA A 317 -19.29 7.39 -7.56
CA ALA A 317 -17.87 7.72 -7.74
C ALA A 317 -17.69 8.77 -8.84
N LEU A 318 -18.30 8.57 -10.02
CA LEU A 318 -18.25 9.54 -11.12
C LEU A 318 -18.79 10.90 -10.67
N LYS A 319 -19.93 10.94 -9.98
CA LYS A 319 -20.53 12.18 -9.47
C LYS A 319 -19.62 12.88 -8.44
N ASN A 320 -19.06 12.14 -7.49
CA ASN A 320 -18.21 12.68 -6.42
C ASN A 320 -16.90 13.25 -6.97
N PHE A 321 -16.37 12.66 -8.04
CA PHE A 321 -15.10 13.10 -8.63
C PHE A 321 -15.27 14.02 -9.85
N GLN A 322 -16.48 14.24 -10.35
CA GLN A 322 -16.77 15.13 -11.46
C GLN A 322 -16.35 16.58 -11.20
N SER A 323 -16.50 17.08 -9.98
CA SER A 323 -16.01 18.43 -9.61
C SER A 323 -14.50 18.55 -9.81
N ASN A 324 -13.74 17.54 -9.39
CA ASN A 324 -12.28 17.49 -9.57
C ASN A 324 -11.89 17.37 -11.05
N LEU A 325 -12.76 16.81 -11.91
CA LEU A 325 -12.52 16.72 -13.35
C LEU A 325 -12.85 18.04 -14.08
N GLN A 326 -13.81 18.81 -13.59
CA GLN A 326 -14.31 20.03 -14.23
C GLN A 326 -13.56 21.31 -13.82
N GLU A 327 -13.03 21.38 -12.61
CA GLU A 327 -12.26 22.53 -12.12
C GLU A 327 -10.87 22.59 -12.77
N HIS A 328 -10.79 23.15 -13.99
CA HIS A 328 -9.71 24.03 -14.47
C HIS A 328 -9.93 24.25 -15.98
N PRO A 329 -10.26 25.48 -16.43
CA PRO A 329 -10.01 25.87 -17.81
C PRO A 329 -8.51 25.77 -18.05
N GLU A 330 -8.15 25.20 -19.19
CA GLU A 330 -6.78 25.03 -19.66
C GLU A 330 -5.96 26.29 -19.41
N PHE A 331 -4.99 26.22 -18.48
CA PHE A 331 -3.86 27.14 -18.53
C PHE A 331 -3.03 26.67 -19.71
N ASP A 332 -3.31 27.30 -20.85
CA ASP A 332 -2.65 27.10 -22.13
C ASP A 332 -1.13 27.25 -21.94
N PHE A 333 -0.40 26.13 -21.92
CA PHE A 333 1.08 26.09 -21.90
C PHE A 333 1.66 26.40 -23.29
N HIS A 334 1.06 27.38 -23.99
CA HIS A 334 1.52 27.92 -25.25
C HIS A 334 1.85 29.40 -25.09
N ASN A 335 2.92 29.69 -24.34
CA ASN A 335 3.76 30.88 -24.54
C ASN A 335 4.99 30.78 -23.61
N ASN A 336 6.06 30.13 -24.09
CA ASN A 336 7.45 30.49 -23.79
C ASN A 336 8.45 29.66 -24.60
N GLN A 337 8.26 29.63 -25.92
CA GLN A 337 9.35 29.39 -26.86
C GLN A 337 9.41 30.57 -27.82
N LYS A 338 9.96 31.69 -27.34
CA LYS A 338 10.63 32.71 -28.15
C LYS A 338 11.37 33.64 -27.20
N SER A 339 12.70 33.51 -27.21
CA SER A 339 13.76 34.42 -26.71
C SER A 339 14.73 33.66 -25.81
N ILE A 340 15.78 33.07 -26.39
CA ILE A 340 17.16 33.58 -26.46
C ILE A 340 17.86 32.85 -27.60
#